data_AF-A0A2M8DDY6-F1
#
_entry.id   AF-A0A2M8DDY6-F1
#
_cell.length_a   1.000
_cell.length_b   1.000
_cell.length_c   1.000
_cell.angle_alpha   90.00
_cell.angle_beta   90.00
_cell.angle_gamma   90.00
#
_symmetry.space_group_name_H-M   'P 1'
#
loop_
_entity.id
_entity.type
_entity.pdbx_description
1 polymer ?
#
loop_
_entity_poly.entity_id
_entity_poly.type
_entity_poly.pdbx_seq_one_letter_code
_entity_poly.pdbx_strand_id
1 'polypeptide(L)'
;MDDKTNNDKNQTEQPPAYETVTVDDQVNQNSSGTINLQPEEVAPDVVSPDISTPAISEPFLSNNGEPVVYEENKNKYFLIGGVVFFLILVFFVLFIFFRPKIPASQQKTVNLTYWGLWEDKEIFAPLISAYQTKNPNVKID
;
A
#
# COMPACT_ATOMS: atom_id res chain seq x y z
N MET A 1 -16.96 68.94 -15.78
CA MET A 1 -16.82 69.05 -14.33
C MET A 1 -16.00 67.87 -13.86
N ASP A 2 -14.79 68.22 -13.50
CA ASP A 2 -13.72 67.41 -12.91
C ASP A 2 -14.22 66.72 -11.63
N ASP A 3 -13.75 65.51 -11.32
CA ASP A 3 -12.68 65.40 -10.34
C ASP A 3 -12.00 64.02 -10.33
N LYS A 4 -10.69 64.06 -10.14
CA LYS A 4 -9.80 62.94 -9.89
C LYS A 4 -9.90 62.61 -8.40
N THR A 5 -9.74 61.34 -8.01
CA THR A 5 -8.91 61.05 -6.83
C THR A 5 -8.43 59.60 -6.81
N ASN A 6 -7.12 59.51 -6.93
CA ASN A 6 -6.26 58.36 -6.75
C ASN A 6 -6.16 58.00 -5.25
N ASN A 7 -6.05 56.72 -4.90
CA ASN A 7 -5.66 56.30 -3.55
C ASN A 7 -4.78 55.04 -3.61
N ASP A 8 -3.54 55.24 -4.03
CA ASP A 8 -2.41 54.34 -3.79
C ASP A 8 -2.00 54.40 -2.31
N LYS A 9 -2.19 53.34 -1.52
CA LYS A 9 -1.46 53.14 -0.25
C LYS A 9 -1.19 51.67 0.09
N ASN A 10 0.12 51.42 0.26
CA ASN A 10 0.79 50.45 1.13
C ASN A 10 1.07 49.03 0.62
N GLN A 11 2.19 48.96 -0.10
CA GLN A 11 3.09 47.83 -0.21
C GLN A 11 3.91 47.72 1.10
N THR A 12 3.87 46.58 1.78
CA THR A 12 4.85 46.21 2.82
C THR A 12 5.31 44.79 2.52
N GLU A 13 6.49 44.70 1.92
CA GLU A 13 7.18 43.45 1.60
C GLU A 13 7.96 43.00 2.84
N GLN A 14 7.57 41.88 3.45
CA GLN A 14 8.44 41.12 4.36
C GLN A 14 9.19 40.05 3.54
N PRO A 15 10.52 39.97 3.59
CA PRO A 15 11.24 38.84 3.00
C PRO A 15 11.05 37.57 3.86
N PRO A 16 11.00 36.36 3.27
CA PRO A 16 10.86 35.12 4.02
C PRO A 16 12.16 34.76 4.76
N ALA A 17 12.01 34.28 5.99
CA ALA A 17 13.09 33.67 6.77
C ALA A 17 13.36 32.25 6.22
N TYR A 18 14.63 31.94 5.91
CA TYR A 18 15.03 30.58 5.53
C TYR A 18 15.38 29.76 6.78
N GLU A 19 14.99 28.49 6.77
CA GLU A 19 15.24 27.49 7.82
C GLU A 19 16.41 26.59 7.37
N THR A 20 17.42 26.42 8.23
CA THR A 20 18.59 25.54 7.96
C THR A 20 18.36 24.17 8.58
N VAL A 21 18.38 23.11 7.76
CA VAL A 21 18.28 21.70 8.18
C VAL A 21 19.62 21.24 8.78
N THR A 22 19.62 20.75 10.03
CA THR A 22 20.74 19.98 10.58
C THR A 22 20.58 18.50 10.22
N VAL A 23 21.61 17.95 9.57
CA VAL A 23 21.80 16.53 9.32
C VAL A 23 22.64 15.99 10.48
N ASP A 24 22.05 15.17 11.33
CA ASP A 24 22.81 14.35 12.27
C ASP A 24 22.84 12.90 11.77
N ASP A 25 24.07 12.45 11.53
CA ASP A 25 24.43 11.16 10.98
C ASP A 25 25.24 10.40 12.05
N GLN A 26 24.87 9.12 12.24
CA GLN A 26 25.72 7.98 12.61
C GLN A 26 25.97 7.52 14.07
N VAL A 27 26.02 6.16 14.15
CA VAL A 27 26.83 5.24 15.01
C VAL A 27 26.24 4.76 16.36
N ASN A 28 25.94 3.45 16.52
CA ASN A 28 26.95 2.45 16.91
C ASN A 28 26.42 0.99 17.01
N GLN A 29 27.26 0.06 16.54
CA GLN A 29 27.17 -1.40 16.65
C GLN A 29 27.72 -1.88 18.01
N ASN A 30 27.26 -3.05 18.50
CA ASN A 30 28.10 -4.16 18.98
C ASN A 30 27.33 -5.14 19.88
N SER A 31 27.41 -6.44 19.57
CA SER A 31 28.15 -7.44 20.38
C SER A 31 27.62 -8.86 20.18
N SER A 32 28.51 -9.71 19.66
CA SER A 32 28.41 -11.17 19.57
C SER A 32 28.86 -11.84 20.88
N GLY A 33 28.33 -13.02 21.21
CA GLY A 33 28.84 -13.84 22.31
C GLY A 33 28.13 -15.19 22.45
N THR A 34 28.56 -16.18 21.66
CA THR A 34 28.12 -17.58 21.77
C THR A 34 28.94 -18.28 22.87
N ILE A 35 28.29 -18.78 23.91
CA ILE A 35 28.91 -19.66 24.91
C ILE A 35 28.48 -21.10 24.61
N ASN A 36 29.45 -21.93 24.26
CA ASN A 36 29.33 -23.38 24.04
C ASN A 36 29.42 -24.09 25.40
N LEU A 37 28.31 -24.68 25.85
CA LEU A 37 28.23 -25.53 27.04
C LEU A 37 27.68 -26.88 26.59
N GLN A 38 28.56 -27.88 26.51
CA GLN A 38 28.21 -29.26 26.21
C GLN A 38 28.35 -30.06 27.51
N PRO A 39 27.24 -30.47 28.17
CA PRO A 39 27.31 -31.30 29.38
C PRO A 39 27.72 -32.74 29.05
N GLU A 40 28.65 -33.27 29.83
CA GLU A 40 29.21 -34.62 29.77
C GLU A 40 28.15 -35.67 30.16
N GLU A 41 27.94 -36.66 29.28
CA GLU A 41 26.96 -37.73 29.43
C GLU A 41 27.55 -38.88 30.26
N VAL A 42 27.01 -39.10 31.47
CA VAL A 42 27.35 -40.26 32.30
C VAL A 42 26.35 -41.37 31.99
N ALA A 43 26.81 -42.44 31.35
CA ALA A 43 26.00 -43.63 31.09
C ALA A 43 25.78 -44.43 32.39
N PRO A 44 24.54 -44.81 32.73
CA PRO A 44 24.30 -45.76 33.81
C PRO A 44 24.66 -47.20 33.40
N ASP A 45 25.26 -47.94 34.33
CA ASP A 45 25.64 -49.35 34.20
C ASP A 45 24.47 -50.27 33.83
N VAL A 46 24.76 -51.17 32.90
CA VAL A 46 23.84 -52.17 32.33
C VAL A 46 23.49 -53.24 33.37
N VAL A 47 22.20 -53.34 33.72
CA VAL A 47 21.63 -54.54 34.36
C VAL A 47 20.71 -55.19 33.34
N SER A 48 21.12 -56.33 32.78
CA SER A 48 20.30 -57.16 31.89
C SER A 48 19.38 -58.06 32.71
N PRO A 49 18.04 -57.91 32.64
CA PRO A 49 17.13 -58.94 33.11
C PRO A 49 17.04 -60.08 32.08
N ASP A 50 17.10 -61.29 32.61
CA ASP A 50 17.06 -62.57 31.92
C ASP A 50 15.80 -62.72 31.03
N ILE A 51 16.01 -63.43 29.92
CA ILE A 51 15.10 -63.58 28.79
C ILE A 51 13.97 -64.53 29.21
N SER A 52 12.73 -64.03 29.19
CA SER A 52 11.54 -64.88 29.18
C SER A 52 10.55 -64.25 28.21
N THR A 53 10.68 -64.63 26.95
CA THR A 53 9.81 -64.24 25.83
C THR A 53 8.43 -64.89 25.99
N PRO A 54 7.34 -64.13 26.20
CA PRO A 54 6.03 -64.58 25.76
C PRO A 54 5.88 -64.16 24.29
N ALA A 55 5.55 -65.12 23.43
CA ALA A 55 5.31 -64.93 22.01
C ALA A 55 4.41 -63.71 21.76
N ILE A 56 5.00 -62.66 21.18
CA ILE A 56 4.28 -61.54 20.61
C ILE A 56 3.66 -62.07 19.31
N SER A 57 2.33 -62.22 19.29
CA SER A 57 1.59 -62.28 18.04
C SER A 57 1.60 -60.88 17.44
N GLU A 58 2.65 -60.53 16.70
CA GLU A 58 2.61 -59.37 15.83
C GLU A 58 1.63 -59.68 14.68
N PRO A 59 0.64 -58.83 14.40
CA PRO A 59 0.03 -58.86 13.09
C PRO A 59 1.14 -58.42 12.12
N PHE A 60 1.63 -59.37 11.31
CA PHE A 60 2.51 -59.10 10.20
C PHE A 60 1.89 -57.96 9.39
N LEU A 61 2.42 -56.75 9.54
CA LEU A 61 2.17 -55.70 8.58
C LEU A 61 2.82 -56.21 7.31
N SER A 62 1.99 -56.72 6.40
CA SER A 62 2.36 -56.90 5.00
C SER A 62 2.73 -55.54 4.44
N ASN A 63 3.96 -55.11 4.71
CA ASN A 63 4.65 -54.09 3.94
C ASN A 63 5.10 -54.75 2.63
N ASN A 64 4.11 -55.15 1.83
CA ASN A 64 4.32 -55.36 0.41
C ASN A 64 4.61 -53.98 -0.16
N GLY A 65 5.86 -53.76 -0.56
CA GLY A 65 6.35 -52.57 -1.24
C GLY A 65 5.74 -52.40 -2.62
N GLU A 66 4.41 -52.36 -2.71
CA GLU A 66 3.74 -51.80 -3.86
C GLU A 66 4.04 -50.30 -3.85
N PRO A 67 4.50 -49.72 -4.97
CA PRO A 67 4.68 -48.29 -5.04
C PRO A 67 3.32 -47.65 -4.74
N VAL A 68 3.27 -46.80 -3.71
CA VAL A 68 2.11 -45.93 -3.48
C VAL A 68 1.92 -45.10 -4.75
N VAL A 69 0.96 -45.51 -5.58
CA VAL A 69 0.60 -44.77 -6.78
C VAL A 69 -0.13 -43.52 -6.30
N TYR A 70 0.59 -42.39 -6.28
CA TYR A 70 0.03 -41.09 -5.92
C TYR A 70 -0.95 -40.68 -7.03
N GLU A 71 -2.25 -40.72 -6.73
CA GLU A 71 -3.27 -40.16 -7.62
C GLU A 71 -3.20 -38.63 -7.53
N GLU A 72 -2.58 -38.00 -8.52
CA GLU A 72 -2.55 -36.54 -8.66
C GLU A 72 -3.95 -36.02 -9.02
N ASN A 73 -4.72 -35.60 -8.02
CA ASN A 73 -6.01 -34.97 -8.23
C ASN A 73 -5.86 -33.52 -8.74
N LYS A 74 -5.84 -33.39 -10.06
CA LYS A 74 -5.78 -32.13 -10.84
C LYS A 74 -6.88 -31.12 -10.47
N ASN A 75 -7.94 -31.60 -9.84
CA ASN A 75 -9.08 -30.81 -9.36
C ASN A 75 -8.70 -29.82 -8.24
N LYS A 76 -7.58 -30.04 -7.53
CA LYS A 76 -7.08 -29.11 -6.52
C LYS A 76 -6.75 -27.73 -7.10
N TYR A 77 -6.19 -27.70 -8.32
CA TYR A 77 -5.87 -26.45 -9.00
C TYR A 77 -7.13 -25.74 -9.54
N PHE A 78 -8.15 -26.50 -9.92
CA PHE A 78 -9.45 -25.94 -10.28
C PHE A 78 -10.16 -25.33 -9.06
N LEU A 79 -10.09 -26.00 -7.90
CA LEU A 79 -10.65 -25.46 -6.66
C LEU A 79 -9.93 -24.19 -6.22
N ILE A 80 -8.58 -24.19 -6.23
CA ILE A 80 -7.79 -23.02 -5.85
C ILE A 80 -7.99 -21.87 -6.85
N GLY A 81 -8.03 -22.18 -8.15
CA GLY A 81 -8.29 -21.21 -9.22
C GLY A 81 -9.68 -20.60 -9.12
N GLY A 82 -10.70 -21.42 -8.81
CA GLY A 82 -12.07 -20.96 -8.60
C GLY A 82 -12.20 -20.02 -7.40
N VAL A 83 -11.56 -20.35 -6.28
CA VAL A 83 -11.57 -19.49 -5.07
C VAL A 83 -10.84 -18.17 -5.34
N VAL A 84 -9.68 -18.20 -5.97
CA VAL A 84 -8.93 -16.99 -6.32
C VAL A 84 -9.71 -16.12 -7.28
N PHE A 85 -10.31 -16.70 -8.32
CA PHE A 85 -11.16 -15.99 -9.27
C PHE A 85 -12.39 -15.36 -8.59
N PHE A 86 -13.04 -16.10 -7.69
CA PHE A 86 -14.16 -15.60 -6.92
C PHE A 86 -13.77 -14.42 -6.02
N LEU A 87 -12.62 -14.48 -5.34
CA LEU A 87 -12.12 -13.37 -4.53
C LEU A 87 -11.82 -12.13 -5.37
N ILE A 88 -11.22 -12.29 -6.56
CA ILE A 88 -10.97 -11.18 -7.49
C ILE A 88 -12.30 -10.57 -7.94
N LEU A 89 -13.29 -11.40 -8.27
CA LEU A 89 -14.60 -10.93 -8.70
C LEU A 89 -15.31 -10.14 -7.59
N VAL A 90 -15.33 -10.68 -6.35
CA VAL A 90 -15.90 -10.01 -5.19
C VAL A 90 -15.16 -8.70 -4.91
N PHE A 91 -13.83 -8.70 -4.93
CA PHE A 91 -13.03 -7.49 -4.76
C PHE A 91 -13.33 -6.46 -5.84
N PHE A 92 -13.48 -6.87 -7.11
CA PHE A 92 -13.79 -5.98 -8.21
C PHE A 92 -15.19 -5.36 -8.09
N VAL A 93 -16.19 -6.16 -7.71
CA VAL A 93 -17.56 -5.68 -7.46
C VAL A 93 -17.57 -4.70 -6.28
N LEU A 94 -16.93 -5.06 -5.17
CA LEU A 94 -16.78 -4.17 -4.02
C LEU A 94 -16.01 -2.91 -4.40
N PHE A 95 -14.93 -3.02 -5.17
CA PHE A 95 -14.15 -1.88 -5.60
C PHE A 95 -14.97 -0.93 -6.46
N ILE A 96 -15.85 -1.42 -7.35
CA ILE A 96 -16.74 -0.59 -8.18
C ILE A 96 -17.86 0.05 -7.34
N PHE A 97 -18.49 -0.71 -6.45
CA PHE A 97 -19.62 -0.24 -5.63
C PHE A 97 -19.18 0.71 -4.52
N PHE A 98 -18.01 0.46 -3.92
CA PHE A 98 -17.43 1.24 -2.85
C PHE A 98 -16.38 2.23 -3.37
N ARG A 99 -16.32 2.51 -4.69
CA ARG A 99 -15.57 3.67 -5.16
C ARG A 99 -16.14 4.88 -4.42
N PRO A 100 -15.33 5.61 -3.63
CA PRO A 100 -15.79 6.87 -3.09
C PRO A 100 -16.19 7.72 -4.29
N LYS A 101 -17.50 7.98 -4.43
CA LYS A 101 -17.98 9.02 -5.32
C LYS A 101 -17.32 10.27 -4.79
N ILE A 102 -16.28 10.75 -5.47
CA ILE A 102 -15.73 12.07 -5.20
C ILE A 102 -16.96 12.97 -5.24
N PRO A 103 -17.38 13.55 -4.11
CA PRO A 103 -18.62 14.30 -4.10
C PRO A 103 -18.43 15.42 -5.12
N ALA A 104 -19.38 15.56 -6.04
CA ALA A 104 -19.35 16.67 -6.99
C ALA A 104 -19.29 18.03 -6.25
N SER A 105 -19.63 18.07 -4.96
CA SER A 105 -19.48 19.25 -4.09
C SER A 105 -18.03 19.57 -3.70
N GLN A 106 -17.05 18.70 -4.00
CA GLN A 106 -15.62 18.99 -3.89
C GLN A 106 -15.00 19.41 -5.23
N GLN A 107 -15.81 19.57 -6.28
CA GLN A 107 -15.38 20.37 -7.43
C GLN A 107 -15.44 21.85 -7.03
N LYS A 108 -14.45 22.27 -6.25
CA LYS A 108 -14.27 23.65 -5.80
C LYS A 108 -14.30 24.55 -7.04
N THR A 109 -15.28 25.45 -7.10
CA THR A 109 -15.30 26.48 -8.13
C THR A 109 -14.05 27.34 -7.97
N VAL A 110 -13.24 27.42 -9.02
CA VAL A 110 -12.02 28.23 -9.06
C VAL A 110 -12.36 29.55 -9.73
N ASN A 111 -12.24 30.65 -8.99
CA ASN A 111 -12.34 32.00 -9.54
C ASN A 111 -10.94 32.47 -9.94
N LEU A 112 -10.79 32.86 -11.20
CA LEU A 112 -9.56 33.39 -11.78
C LEU A 112 -9.83 34.84 -12.17
N THR A 113 -9.01 35.76 -11.67
CA THR A 113 -9.06 37.15 -12.16
C THR A 113 -8.15 37.27 -13.37
N TYR A 114 -8.67 37.77 -14.47
CA TYR A 114 -7.87 38.05 -15.66
C TYR A 114 -7.17 39.40 -15.49
N TRP A 115 -5.85 39.36 -15.30
CA TRP A 115 -4.99 40.54 -15.12
C TRP A 115 -4.58 41.19 -16.44
N GLY A 116 -5.45 41.19 -17.44
CA GLY A 116 -5.15 41.55 -18.84
C GLY A 116 -4.07 42.60 -19.01
N LEU A 117 -2.96 42.19 -19.65
CA LEU A 117 -1.73 42.96 -19.58
C LEU A 117 -1.61 43.97 -20.74
N TRP A 118 -2.22 43.71 -21.91
CA TRP A 118 -2.03 44.55 -23.11
C TRP A 118 -3.18 44.57 -24.15
N GLU A 119 -4.28 43.85 -23.92
CA GLU A 119 -5.33 43.61 -24.93
C GLU A 119 -6.71 43.97 -24.38
N ASP A 120 -7.61 44.37 -25.27
CA ASP A 120 -8.97 44.73 -24.89
C ASP A 120 -9.80 43.50 -24.46
N LYS A 121 -10.65 43.69 -23.44
CA LYS A 121 -11.52 42.63 -22.89
C LYS A 121 -12.41 41.97 -23.95
N GLU A 122 -12.78 42.72 -24.98
CA GLU A 122 -13.63 42.26 -26.09
C GLU A 122 -12.96 41.15 -26.91
N ILE A 123 -11.62 41.17 -27.02
CA ILE A 123 -10.84 40.18 -27.77
C ILE A 123 -10.82 38.84 -27.00
N PHE A 124 -10.70 38.90 -25.68
CA PHE A 124 -10.63 37.69 -24.84
C PHE A 124 -11.99 37.14 -24.40
N ALA A 125 -13.05 37.94 -24.40
CA ALA A 125 -14.41 37.50 -24.05
C ALA A 125 -14.87 36.21 -24.76
N PRO A 126 -14.72 36.04 -26.10
CA PRO A 126 -15.11 34.79 -26.76
C PRO A 126 -14.25 33.60 -26.33
N LEU A 127 -12.96 33.81 -26.06
CA LEU A 127 -12.06 32.76 -25.56
C LEU A 127 -12.42 32.32 -24.15
N ILE A 128 -12.69 33.28 -23.27
CA ILE A 128 -13.10 33.05 -21.88
C ILE A 128 -14.41 32.26 -21.86
N SER A 129 -15.40 32.65 -22.67
CA SER A 129 -16.68 31.94 -22.78
C SER A 129 -16.51 30.50 -23.28
N ALA A 130 -15.70 30.31 -24.34
CA ALA A 130 -15.39 28.97 -24.86
C ALA A 130 -14.67 28.09 -23.84
N TYR A 131 -13.79 28.68 -23.03
CA TYR A 131 -13.07 27.98 -21.97
C TYR A 131 -14.00 27.59 -20.80
N GLN A 132 -14.85 28.50 -20.33
CA GLN A 132 -15.81 28.23 -19.25
C GLN A 132 -16.86 27.18 -19.65
N THR A 133 -17.23 27.11 -20.93
CA THR A 133 -18.15 26.07 -21.43
C THR A 133 -17.56 24.66 -21.29
N LYS A 134 -16.25 24.52 -21.51
CA LYS A 134 -15.54 23.23 -21.38
C LYS A 134 -15.16 22.91 -19.93
N ASN A 135 -15.06 23.93 -19.09
CA ASN A 135 -14.61 23.83 -17.70
C ASN A 135 -15.65 24.48 -16.77
N PRO A 136 -16.77 23.79 -16.46
CA PRO A 136 -17.89 24.36 -15.70
C PRO A 136 -17.50 24.80 -14.28
N ASN A 137 -16.38 24.30 -13.77
CA ASN A 137 -15.88 24.58 -12.42
C ASN A 137 -14.93 25.79 -12.38
N VAL A 138 -14.69 26.46 -13.51
CA VAL A 138 -13.82 27.64 -13.58
C VAL A 138 -14.65 28.87 -13.93
N LYS A 139 -14.47 29.93 -13.14
CA LYS A 139 -15.01 31.26 -13.40
C LYS A 139 -13.84 32.20 -13.61
N ILE A 140 -13.95 33.04 -14.63
CA ILE A 140 -12.92 34.00 -15.02
C ILE A 140 -13.60 35.37 -15.09
N ASP A 141 -13.11 36.31 -14.29
CA ASP A 141 -13.59 37.70 -14.19
C ASP A 141 -12.64 38.66 -14.92
#